data_AF-A7GDR4-F1
#
_entry.id   AF-A7GDR4-F1
#
_cell.length_a   1.000
_cell.length_b   1.000
_cell.length_c   1.000
_cell.angle_alpha   90.00
_cell.angle_beta   90.00
_cell.angle_gamma   90.00
#
_symmetry.space_group_name_H-M   'P 1'
#
loop_
_entity.id
_entity.type
_entity.pdbx_description
1 polymer ?
#
loop_
_entity_poly.entity_id
_entity_poly.type
_entity_poly.pdbx_seq_one_letter_code
_entity_poly.pdbx_strand_id
1 'polypeptide(L)'
;MNKKQIFSGFIISILMIIFAIVQSNRNYKLGLFLISGLAIGYLMQRSRFGFAGGIRKLYATGESSLTKALLFLFSISLIVTAAIHYGAHVNGAEVAYRASEGVKIIPGTQSVYPVNLATVFGGILFGIGMMLGGGCASGTLTDAGEGEARALIVLLFFITGSLWGAHDMPWWKSTPIYTWNKSVYLPDVFGYMGAISVSLLGFLGIYIFTKKYENKRKRENTYIPLEYDSWQQELPETNEYKFFSKETYHKFFVKRWSFYTGAVLLMIMFEVILLTTGKNWGVTSTFVEWGAWLYQSLGIVDVSNWPYFSDKMKTINAGFINDPGSMRNLGIIIGALISPLLAGHFSFKRGFKLRDIIFYALGGIFMGYGARLASGCNIGALYAAISSMSLSGWVFLPSLTLGGIIGVNLIKKFNINS
;
A
#
# COMPACT_ATOMS: atom_id res chain seq x y z
N MET A 1 14.23 -25.60 -8.90
CA MET A 1 14.29 -24.80 -7.67
C MET A 1 15.70 -24.81 -7.10
N ASN A 2 16.23 -23.66 -6.71
CA ASN A 2 17.56 -23.55 -6.09
C ASN A 2 17.52 -23.87 -4.59
N LYS A 3 18.11 -25.00 -4.16
CA LYS A 3 18.11 -25.44 -2.75
C LYS A 3 18.80 -24.46 -1.80
N LYS A 4 19.86 -23.77 -2.24
CA LYS A 4 20.58 -22.79 -1.40
C LYS A 4 19.67 -21.61 -1.05
N GLN A 5 18.89 -21.13 -2.03
CA GLN A 5 17.92 -20.05 -1.80
C GLN A 5 16.81 -20.45 -0.83
N ILE A 6 16.29 -21.67 -0.96
CA ILE A 6 15.27 -22.20 -0.04
C ILE A 6 15.80 -22.20 1.39
N PHE A 7 17.01 -22.73 1.58
CA PHE A 7 17.66 -22.78 2.89
C PHE A 7 17.87 -21.38 3.48
N SER A 8 18.34 -20.42 2.66
CA SER A 8 18.45 -19.01 3.07
C SER A 8 17.09 -18.41 3.46
N GLY A 9 16.02 -18.74 2.73
CA GLY A 9 14.66 -18.29 3.06
C GLY A 9 14.20 -18.76 4.45
N PHE A 10 14.47 -20.02 4.81
CA PHE A 10 14.17 -20.54 6.15
C PHE A 10 15.03 -19.89 7.24
N ILE A 11 16.35 -19.73 7.01
CA ILE A 11 17.23 -19.05 7.97
C ILE A 11 16.74 -17.63 8.24
N ILE A 12 16.47 -16.85 7.19
CA ILE A 12 16.00 -15.47 7.35
C ILE A 12 14.67 -15.45 8.12
N SER A 13 13.75 -16.39 7.84
CA SER A 13 12.48 -16.49 8.57
C SER A 13 12.70 -16.71 10.07
N ILE A 14 13.60 -17.63 10.45
CA ILE A 14 13.93 -17.90 11.86
C ILE A 14 14.59 -16.69 12.52
N LEU A 15 15.55 -16.06 11.85
CA LEU A 15 16.23 -14.86 12.36
C LEU A 15 15.24 -13.71 12.58
N MET A 16 14.27 -13.54 11.68
CA MET A 16 13.25 -12.52 11.81
C MET A 16 12.26 -12.80 12.94
N ILE A 17 11.94 -14.07 13.22
CA ILE A 17 11.14 -14.46 14.38
C ILE A 17 11.89 -14.13 15.68
N ILE A 18 13.17 -14.51 15.77
CA ILE A 18 14.01 -14.20 16.94
C ILE A 18 14.10 -12.69 17.12
N PHE A 19 14.35 -11.93 16.05
CA PHE A 19 14.42 -10.48 16.10
C PHE A 19 13.09 -9.85 16.55
N ALA A 20 11.95 -10.36 16.07
CA ALA A 20 10.64 -9.90 16.51
C ALA A 20 10.40 -10.15 18.02
N ILE A 21 10.81 -11.31 18.54
CA ILE A 21 10.71 -11.62 19.98
C ILE A 21 11.56 -10.66 20.80
N VAL A 22 12.83 -10.44 20.40
CA VAL A 22 13.74 -9.50 21.07
C VAL A 22 13.15 -8.09 21.10
N GLN A 23 12.60 -7.62 19.97
CA GLN A 23 12.01 -6.29 19.88
C GLN A 23 10.69 -6.19 20.67
N SER A 24 9.90 -7.27 20.72
CA SER A 24 8.67 -7.33 21.52
C SER A 24 8.95 -7.19 23.01
N ASN A 25 10.05 -7.75 23.50
CA ASN A 25 10.47 -7.60 24.91
C ASN A 25 10.84 -6.16 25.28
N ARG A 26 11.30 -5.36 24.31
CA ARG A 26 11.57 -3.92 24.51
C ARG A 26 10.29 -3.09 24.42
N ASN A 27 9.49 -3.35 23.40
CA ASN A 27 8.20 -2.74 23.18
C ASN A 27 7.36 -3.66 22.27
N TYR A 28 6.27 -4.20 22.80
CA TYR A 28 5.40 -5.14 22.07
C TYR A 28 4.95 -4.61 20.70
N LYS A 29 4.81 -3.28 20.54
CA LYS A 29 4.45 -2.66 19.26
C LYS A 29 5.50 -2.91 18.18
N LEU A 30 6.79 -2.94 18.52
CA LEU A 30 7.86 -3.15 17.53
C LEU A 30 7.79 -4.56 16.95
N GLY A 31 7.65 -5.58 17.81
CA GLY A 31 7.49 -6.97 17.39
C GLY A 31 6.21 -7.17 16.56
N LEU A 32 5.09 -6.62 17.02
CA LEU A 32 3.81 -6.69 16.31
C LEU A 32 3.89 -6.05 14.91
N PHE A 33 4.46 -4.84 14.81
CA PHE A 33 4.59 -4.15 13.53
C PHE A 33 5.50 -4.91 12.57
N LEU A 34 6.61 -5.46 13.07
CA LEU A 34 7.51 -6.28 12.27
C LEU A 34 6.83 -7.54 11.72
N ILE A 35 6.15 -8.32 12.57
CA ILE A 35 5.45 -9.55 12.16
C ILE A 35 4.34 -9.24 11.16
N SER A 36 3.53 -8.21 11.42
CA SER A 36 2.50 -7.76 10.47
C SER A 36 3.10 -7.33 9.12
N GLY A 37 4.27 -6.68 9.14
CA GLY A 37 5.01 -6.32 7.94
C GLY A 37 5.49 -7.54 7.15
N LEU A 38 6.12 -8.51 7.83
CA LEU A 38 6.58 -9.77 7.22
C LEU A 38 5.44 -10.51 6.53
N ALA A 39 4.29 -10.62 7.21
CA ALA A 39 3.09 -11.22 6.65
C ALA A 39 2.62 -10.45 5.41
N ILE A 40 2.41 -9.13 5.51
CA ILE A 40 1.94 -8.32 4.37
C ILE A 40 2.90 -8.43 3.18
N GLY A 41 4.22 -8.30 3.40
CA GLY A 41 5.22 -8.41 2.34
C GLY A 41 5.16 -9.76 1.62
N TYR A 42 5.12 -10.85 2.39
CA TYR A 42 4.99 -12.20 1.84
C TYR A 42 3.69 -12.37 1.04
N LEU A 43 2.55 -11.93 1.61
CA LEU A 43 1.23 -12.02 0.99
C LEU A 43 1.16 -11.25 -0.33
N MET A 44 1.63 -10.00 -0.33
CA MET A 44 1.62 -9.12 -1.49
C MET A 44 2.50 -9.68 -2.61
N GLN A 45 3.69 -10.15 -2.28
CA GLN A 45 4.62 -10.81 -3.21
C GLN A 45 3.97 -12.06 -3.83
N ARG A 46 3.43 -12.94 -2.99
CA ARG A 46 2.90 -14.23 -3.41
C ARG A 46 1.67 -14.07 -4.31
N SER A 47 0.79 -13.12 -4.00
CA SER A 47 -0.43 -12.86 -4.78
C SER A 47 -0.26 -11.81 -5.88
N ARG A 48 0.90 -11.13 -5.98
CA ARG A 48 1.12 -9.95 -6.86
C ARG A 48 0.01 -8.90 -6.73
N PHE A 49 -0.41 -8.67 -5.49
CA PHE A 49 -1.56 -7.85 -5.17
C PHE A 49 -1.11 -6.40 -4.96
N GLY A 50 -1.24 -5.57 -6.00
CA GLY A 50 -0.82 -4.17 -5.98
C GLY A 50 -1.86 -3.24 -6.60
N PHE A 51 -2.16 -2.13 -5.91
CA PHE A 51 -3.15 -1.16 -6.35
C PHE A 51 -2.79 -0.52 -7.70
N ALA A 52 -1.50 -0.22 -7.93
CA ALA A 52 -1.04 0.30 -9.23
C ALA A 52 -1.30 -0.69 -10.37
N GLY A 53 -1.13 -2.00 -10.11
CA GLY A 53 -1.41 -3.06 -11.07
C GLY A 53 -2.87 -3.10 -11.50
N GLY A 54 -3.82 -2.78 -10.60
CA GLY A 54 -5.25 -2.74 -10.92
C GLY A 54 -5.59 -1.69 -11.99
N ILE A 55 -4.92 -0.54 -12.00
CA ILE A 55 -5.11 0.49 -13.03
C ILE A 55 -4.29 0.15 -14.28
N ARG A 56 -3.01 -0.22 -14.11
CA ARG A 56 -2.10 -0.49 -15.22
C ARG A 56 -2.58 -1.65 -16.08
N LYS A 57 -2.98 -2.78 -15.49
CA LYS A 57 -3.48 -3.95 -16.23
C LYS A 57 -4.78 -3.63 -16.97
N LEU A 58 -5.75 -3.05 -16.26
CA LEU A 58 -7.03 -2.69 -16.87
C LEU A 58 -6.82 -1.79 -18.09
N TYR A 59 -6.04 -0.72 -17.96
CA TYR A 59 -5.86 0.26 -19.04
C TYR A 59 -4.89 -0.21 -20.14
N ALA A 60 -3.79 -0.90 -19.80
CA ALA A 60 -2.78 -1.29 -20.79
C ALA A 60 -3.14 -2.60 -21.51
N THR A 61 -3.68 -3.60 -20.80
CA THR A 61 -3.96 -4.94 -21.34
C THR A 61 -5.44 -5.25 -21.46
N GLY A 62 -6.33 -4.47 -20.84
CA GLY A 62 -7.76 -4.79 -20.76
C GLY A 62 -8.10 -5.87 -19.73
N GLU A 63 -7.11 -6.41 -19.03
CA GLU A 63 -7.24 -7.48 -18.05
C GLU A 63 -7.69 -6.90 -16.70
N SER A 64 -8.80 -7.40 -16.15
CA SER A 64 -9.45 -6.77 -15.01
C SER A 64 -9.56 -7.61 -13.74
N SER A 65 -8.98 -8.81 -13.70
CA SER A 65 -9.04 -9.72 -12.54
C SER A 65 -8.52 -9.07 -11.26
N LEU A 66 -7.41 -8.32 -11.32
CA LEU A 66 -6.86 -7.63 -10.16
C LEU A 66 -7.76 -6.47 -9.72
N THR A 67 -8.35 -5.71 -10.66
CA THR A 67 -9.32 -4.65 -10.32
C THR A 67 -10.55 -5.23 -9.63
N LYS A 68 -11.09 -6.35 -10.13
CA LYS A 68 -12.22 -7.06 -9.52
C LYS A 68 -11.87 -7.58 -8.12
N ALA A 69 -10.68 -8.12 -7.94
CA ALA A 69 -10.20 -8.57 -6.63
C ALA A 69 -9.96 -7.42 -5.65
N LEU A 70 -9.50 -6.26 -6.13
CA LEU A 70 -9.42 -5.04 -5.32
C LEU A 70 -10.81 -4.60 -4.86
N LEU A 71 -11.81 -4.53 -5.75
CA LEU A 71 -13.19 -4.20 -5.38
C LEU A 71 -13.76 -5.19 -4.35
N PHE A 72 -13.44 -6.47 -4.50
CA PHE A 72 -13.79 -7.48 -3.50
C PHE A 72 -13.13 -7.19 -2.15
N LEU A 73 -11.82 -6.90 -2.12
CA LEU A 73 -11.09 -6.48 -0.93
C LEU A 73 -11.76 -5.26 -0.26
N PHE A 74 -12.04 -4.18 -1.01
CA PHE A 74 -12.72 -3.00 -0.48
C PHE A 74 -14.08 -3.33 0.13
N SER A 75 -14.85 -4.22 -0.52
CA SER A 75 -16.20 -4.58 -0.06
C SER A 75 -16.18 -5.34 1.26
N ILE A 76 -15.32 -6.36 1.39
CA ILE A 76 -15.24 -7.16 2.61
C ILE A 76 -14.66 -6.34 3.77
N SER A 77 -13.65 -5.52 3.52
CA SER A 77 -13.04 -4.67 4.56
C SER A 77 -13.99 -3.58 5.01
N LEU A 78 -14.74 -2.95 4.10
CA LEU A 78 -15.77 -1.97 4.46
C LEU A 78 -16.79 -2.55 5.44
N ILE A 79 -17.29 -3.77 5.18
CA ILE A 79 -18.30 -4.40 6.03
C ILE A 79 -17.75 -4.67 7.44
N VAL A 80 -16.53 -5.23 7.52
CA VAL A 80 -15.90 -5.54 8.82
C VAL A 80 -15.54 -4.25 9.57
N THR A 81 -14.90 -3.30 8.91
CA THR A 81 -14.56 -1.99 9.49
C THR A 81 -15.82 -1.24 9.96
N ALA A 82 -16.92 -1.28 9.20
CA ALA A 82 -18.17 -0.65 9.61
C ALA A 82 -18.77 -1.29 10.87
N ALA A 83 -18.70 -2.62 11.01
CA ALA A 83 -19.11 -3.30 12.23
C ALA A 83 -18.27 -2.88 13.45
N ILE A 84 -16.94 -2.77 13.28
CA ILE A 84 -16.02 -2.28 14.32
C ILE A 84 -16.36 -0.84 14.69
N HIS A 85 -16.56 0.03 13.70
CA HIS A 85 -16.90 1.44 13.93
C HIS A 85 -18.25 1.61 14.62
N TYR A 86 -19.27 0.84 14.22
CA TYR A 86 -20.58 0.87 14.86
C TYR A 86 -20.48 0.41 16.33
N GLY A 87 -19.76 -0.70 16.57
CA GLY A 87 -19.49 -1.20 17.92
C GLY A 87 -18.75 -0.18 18.79
N ALA A 88 -17.79 0.55 18.25
CA ALA A 88 -17.11 1.62 18.98
C ALA A 88 -18.04 2.81 19.26
N HIS A 89 -18.85 3.21 18.27
CA HIS A 89 -19.77 4.33 18.38
C HIS A 89 -20.84 4.11 19.46
N VAL A 90 -21.48 2.92 19.51
CA VAL A 90 -22.47 2.61 20.55
C VAL A 90 -21.87 2.56 21.96
N ASN A 91 -20.55 2.36 22.06
CA ASN A 91 -19.79 2.41 23.31
C ASN A 91 -19.27 3.83 23.64
N GLY A 92 -19.81 4.86 23.00
CA GLY A 92 -19.50 6.27 23.26
C GLY A 92 -18.19 6.77 22.65
N ALA A 93 -17.62 6.05 21.67
CA ALA A 93 -16.49 6.54 20.91
C ALA A 93 -16.92 7.50 19.80
N GLU A 94 -16.09 8.50 19.51
CA GLU A 94 -16.34 9.54 18.50
C GLU A 94 -15.30 9.48 17.38
N VAL A 95 -15.65 10.03 16.22
CA VAL A 95 -14.77 10.12 15.06
C VAL A 95 -13.54 11.00 15.39
N ALA A 96 -12.34 10.59 14.96
CA ALA A 96 -11.07 11.19 15.39
C ALA A 96 -10.98 12.71 15.24
N TYR A 97 -11.55 13.31 14.19
CA TYR A 97 -11.48 14.75 13.96
C TYR A 97 -12.50 15.57 14.78
N ARG A 98 -13.46 14.91 15.46
CA ARG A 98 -14.45 15.53 16.37
C ARG A 98 -14.23 15.18 17.83
N ALA A 99 -13.45 14.13 18.11
CA ALA A 99 -13.22 13.67 19.47
C ALA A 99 -12.58 14.77 20.31
N SER A 100 -13.26 15.16 21.39
CA SER A 100 -12.74 16.07 22.40
C SER A 100 -11.79 15.32 23.35
N GLU A 101 -11.01 16.06 24.14
CA GLU A 101 -10.06 15.47 25.08
C GLU A 101 -10.76 14.51 26.06
N GLY A 102 -10.20 13.30 26.24
CA GLY A 102 -10.78 12.25 27.09
C GLY A 102 -11.85 11.37 26.41
N VAL A 103 -12.37 11.72 25.24
CA VAL A 103 -13.32 10.89 24.48
C VAL A 103 -12.58 9.80 23.71
N LYS A 104 -13.10 8.56 23.78
CA LYS A 104 -12.53 7.44 23.02
C LYS A 104 -12.70 7.70 21.52
N ILE A 105 -11.66 7.42 20.74
CA ILE A 105 -11.69 7.56 19.28
C ILE A 105 -12.14 6.25 18.65
N ILE A 106 -13.05 6.33 17.67
CA ILE A 106 -13.41 5.18 16.83
C ILE A 106 -12.14 4.73 16.07
N PRO A 107 -11.66 3.49 16.25
CA PRO A 107 -10.44 3.01 15.60
C PRO A 107 -10.45 3.25 14.10
N GLY A 108 -9.32 3.67 13.51
CA GLY A 108 -9.20 3.84 12.05
C GLY A 108 -9.78 5.16 11.51
N THR A 109 -10.62 5.88 12.28
CA THR A 109 -11.18 7.16 11.82
C THR A 109 -10.15 8.29 11.65
N GLN A 110 -8.88 8.07 12.03
CA GLN A 110 -7.78 8.96 11.65
C GLN A 110 -7.52 8.99 10.13
N SER A 111 -8.13 8.06 9.38
CA SER A 111 -8.14 8.07 7.91
C SER A 111 -9.37 8.78 7.31
N VAL A 112 -10.21 9.43 8.14
CA VAL A 112 -11.25 10.34 7.66
C VAL A 112 -10.62 11.70 7.39
N TYR A 113 -10.00 11.81 6.22
CA TYR A 113 -9.29 13.01 5.80
C TYR A 113 -10.24 14.10 5.29
N PRO A 114 -9.84 15.38 5.38
CA PRO A 114 -10.53 16.46 4.71
C PRO A 114 -10.54 16.26 3.19
N VAL A 115 -11.69 16.50 2.56
CA VAL A 115 -11.80 16.64 1.11
C VAL A 115 -11.42 18.08 0.74
N ASN A 116 -10.43 18.24 -0.14
CA ASN A 116 -10.00 19.53 -0.69
C ASN A 116 -9.35 19.36 -2.07
N LEU A 117 -9.02 20.47 -2.74
CA LEU A 117 -8.36 20.43 -4.05
C LEU A 117 -6.94 19.84 -3.98
N ALA A 118 -6.25 20.00 -2.84
CA ALA A 118 -4.95 19.36 -2.61
C ALA A 118 -5.05 17.81 -2.71
N THR A 119 -6.18 17.23 -2.29
CA THR A 119 -6.43 15.78 -2.43
C THR A 119 -6.52 15.36 -3.89
N VAL A 120 -7.14 16.18 -4.74
CA VAL A 120 -7.25 15.93 -6.18
C VAL A 120 -5.89 16.04 -6.85
N PHE A 121 -5.18 17.16 -6.64
CA PHE A 121 -3.84 17.37 -7.22
C PHE A 121 -2.84 16.34 -6.73
N GLY A 122 -2.84 16.05 -5.43
CA GLY A 122 -2.01 15.02 -4.83
C GLY A 122 -2.31 13.62 -5.38
N GLY A 123 -3.59 13.29 -5.59
CA GLY A 123 -4.00 12.03 -6.21
C GLY A 123 -3.53 11.89 -7.65
N ILE A 124 -3.66 12.93 -8.48
CA ILE A 124 -3.16 12.92 -9.86
C ILE A 124 -1.64 12.77 -9.88
N LEU A 125 -0.92 13.58 -9.07
CA LEU A 125 0.54 13.55 -9.00
C LEU A 125 1.04 12.16 -8.54
N PHE A 126 0.43 11.61 -7.49
CA PHE A 126 0.73 10.26 -7.01
C PHE A 126 0.45 9.19 -8.07
N GLY A 127 -0.67 9.31 -8.79
CA GLY A 127 -1.07 8.40 -9.86
C GLY A 127 -0.07 8.37 -11.01
N ILE A 128 0.43 9.54 -11.44
CA ILE A 128 1.50 9.64 -12.43
C ILE A 128 2.76 8.96 -11.89
N GLY A 129 3.15 9.31 -10.66
CA GLY A 129 4.36 8.79 -10.04
C GLY A 129 4.37 7.27 -9.90
N MET A 130 3.25 6.65 -9.49
CA MET A 130 3.18 5.19 -9.31
C MET A 130 3.29 4.40 -10.61
N MET A 131 2.95 5.01 -11.75
CA MET A 131 3.18 4.39 -13.05
C MET A 131 4.65 4.52 -13.45
N LEU A 132 5.21 5.72 -13.36
CA LEU A 132 6.62 5.97 -13.70
C LEU A 132 7.57 5.11 -12.85
N GLY A 133 7.27 4.95 -11.56
CA GLY A 133 8.03 4.08 -10.65
C GLY A 133 7.70 2.58 -10.77
N GLY A 134 6.69 2.20 -11.55
CA GLY A 134 6.27 0.81 -11.76
C GLY A 134 5.61 0.13 -10.54
N GLY A 135 5.14 0.90 -9.54
CA GLY A 135 4.56 0.35 -8.32
C GLY A 135 3.88 1.40 -7.44
N CYS A 136 2.95 0.98 -6.58
CA CYS A 136 2.39 1.83 -5.51
C CYS A 136 3.31 1.79 -4.27
N ALA A 137 3.03 2.56 -3.21
CA ALA A 137 3.93 2.65 -2.04
C ALA A 137 4.33 1.30 -1.40
N SER A 138 3.36 0.46 -1.06
CA SER A 138 3.64 -0.89 -0.56
C SER A 138 4.19 -1.82 -1.65
N GLY A 139 3.84 -1.55 -2.90
CA GLY A 139 4.44 -2.21 -4.08
C GLY A 139 5.93 -1.92 -4.21
N THR A 140 6.37 -0.67 -4.02
CA THR A 140 7.79 -0.29 -4.03
C THR A 140 8.58 -1.02 -2.95
N LEU A 141 8.02 -1.19 -1.75
CA LEU A 141 8.65 -1.99 -0.69
C LEU A 141 8.70 -3.48 -1.05
N THR A 142 7.63 -4.01 -1.63
CA THR A 142 7.55 -5.42 -2.06
C THR A 142 8.55 -5.69 -3.18
N ASP A 143 8.57 -4.86 -4.23
CA ASP A 143 9.47 -4.94 -5.37
C ASP A 143 10.95 -4.81 -4.94
N ALA A 144 11.24 -3.94 -3.96
CA ALA A 144 12.58 -3.84 -3.37
C ALA A 144 13.01 -5.16 -2.70
N GLY A 145 12.10 -5.83 -2.00
CA GLY A 145 12.32 -7.16 -1.43
C GLY A 145 12.43 -8.27 -2.47
N GLU A 146 11.69 -8.18 -3.58
CA GLU A 146 11.76 -9.11 -4.72
C GLU A 146 13.09 -9.03 -5.48
N GLY A 147 13.89 -8.00 -5.24
CA GLY A 147 15.17 -7.78 -5.91
C GLY A 147 15.08 -6.93 -7.18
N GLU A 148 14.01 -6.13 -7.34
CA GLU A 148 13.88 -5.18 -8.44
C GLU A 148 14.69 -3.91 -8.15
N ALA A 149 15.84 -3.73 -8.81
CA ALA A 149 16.70 -2.57 -8.53
C ALA A 149 16.03 -1.22 -8.83
N ARG A 150 15.05 -1.18 -9.74
CA ARG A 150 14.24 0.03 -9.99
C ARG A 150 13.53 0.52 -8.72
N ALA A 151 13.05 -0.41 -7.90
CA ALA A 151 12.27 -0.08 -6.72
C ALA A 151 13.12 0.58 -5.64
N LEU A 152 14.42 0.27 -5.57
CA LEU A 152 15.36 0.95 -4.66
C LEU A 152 15.57 2.41 -5.06
N ILE A 153 15.67 2.69 -6.36
CA ILE A 153 15.75 4.07 -6.89
C ILE A 153 14.46 4.81 -6.55
N VAL A 154 13.31 4.24 -6.89
CA VAL A 154 12.00 4.83 -6.59
C VAL A 154 11.86 5.08 -5.09
N LEU A 155 12.24 4.12 -4.23
CA LEU A 155 12.14 4.24 -2.78
C LEU A 155 12.97 5.42 -2.25
N LEU A 156 14.22 5.57 -2.70
CA LEU A 156 15.07 6.69 -2.31
C LEU A 156 14.40 8.03 -2.64
N PHE A 157 13.95 8.20 -3.88
CA PHE A 157 13.33 9.44 -4.33
C PHE A 157 11.92 9.66 -3.77
N PHE A 158 11.22 8.60 -3.39
CA PHE A 158 9.96 8.66 -2.65
C PHE A 158 10.20 9.17 -1.24
N ILE A 159 11.22 8.69 -0.55
CA ILE A 159 11.65 9.23 0.74
C ILE A 159 11.95 10.72 0.62
N THR A 160 12.75 11.13 -0.37
CA THR A 160 13.05 12.54 -0.67
C THR A 160 11.79 13.36 -0.91
N GLY A 161 10.92 12.92 -1.83
CA GLY A 161 9.69 13.63 -2.16
C GLY A 161 8.72 13.72 -0.98
N SER A 162 8.69 12.69 -0.12
CA SER A 162 7.84 12.69 1.08
C SER A 162 8.33 13.73 2.10
N LEU A 163 9.65 13.82 2.29
CA LEU A 163 10.25 14.80 3.19
C LEU A 163 10.03 16.23 2.72
N TRP A 164 10.26 16.53 1.43
CA TRP A 164 10.00 17.87 0.89
C TRP A 164 8.51 18.19 0.82
N GLY A 165 7.66 17.20 0.54
CA GLY A 165 6.22 17.37 0.67
C GLY A 165 5.82 17.76 2.10
N ALA A 166 6.47 17.21 3.12
CA ALA A 166 6.23 17.55 4.52
C ALA A 166 6.78 18.95 4.88
N HIS A 167 7.93 19.32 4.34
CA HIS A 167 8.50 20.67 4.46
C HIS A 167 7.54 21.74 3.94
N ASP A 168 6.93 21.50 2.77
CA ASP A 168 6.08 22.49 2.09
C ASP A 168 4.63 22.52 2.61
N MET A 169 4.23 21.57 3.47
CA MET A 169 2.86 21.51 4.01
C MET A 169 2.38 22.81 4.67
N PRO A 170 3.19 23.56 5.45
CA PRO A 170 2.77 24.84 5.99
C PRO A 170 2.35 25.85 4.92
N TRP A 171 3.07 25.89 3.80
CA TRP A 171 2.72 26.73 2.65
C TRP A 171 1.42 26.25 2.00
N TRP A 172 1.28 24.95 1.72
CA TRP A 172 0.04 24.42 1.15
C TRP A 172 -1.18 24.72 2.03
N LYS A 173 -1.04 24.57 3.35
CA LYS A 173 -2.10 24.84 4.33
C LYS A 173 -2.57 26.30 4.36
N SER A 174 -1.77 27.26 3.88
CA SER A 174 -2.18 28.66 3.77
C SER A 174 -2.88 28.98 2.43
N THR A 175 -2.78 28.10 1.43
CA THR A 175 -3.41 28.32 0.12
C THR A 175 -4.91 27.97 0.09
N PRO A 176 -5.72 28.63 -0.76
CA PRO A 176 -7.13 28.27 -0.98
C PRO A 176 -7.36 26.81 -1.39
N ILE A 177 -6.35 26.19 -2.03
CA ILE A 177 -6.37 24.79 -2.47
C ILE A 177 -6.52 23.82 -1.29
N TYR A 178 -6.04 24.21 -0.11
CA TYR A 178 -6.11 23.41 1.12
C TYR A 178 -7.15 23.91 2.12
N THR A 179 -7.31 25.23 2.26
CA THR A 179 -8.20 25.83 3.28
C THR A 179 -9.68 25.57 3.00
N TRP A 180 -10.07 25.40 1.73
CA TRP A 180 -11.39 24.87 1.38
C TRP A 180 -11.42 23.37 1.59
N ASN A 181 -11.69 22.98 2.83
CA ASN A 181 -11.75 21.60 3.24
C ASN A 181 -13.00 21.24 4.03
N LYS A 182 -13.44 19.99 3.88
CA LYS A 182 -14.48 19.39 4.72
C LYS A 182 -14.21 17.91 4.91
N SER A 183 -14.10 17.48 6.16
CA SER A 183 -14.10 16.05 6.50
C SER A 183 -15.55 15.55 6.49
N VAL A 184 -15.81 14.48 5.72
CA VAL A 184 -17.13 13.87 5.61
C VAL A 184 -17.03 12.39 5.92
N TYR A 185 -17.59 12.01 7.07
CA TYR A 185 -17.78 10.63 7.48
C TYR A 185 -19.17 10.18 7.03
N LEU A 186 -19.24 9.20 6.11
CA LEU A 186 -20.50 8.81 5.46
C LEU A 186 -21.61 8.37 6.45
N PRO A 187 -21.32 7.72 7.59
CA PRO A 187 -22.34 7.39 8.58
C PRO A 187 -23.05 8.60 9.20
N ASP A 188 -22.43 9.78 9.23
CA ASP A 188 -23.11 10.99 9.71
C ASP A 188 -24.23 11.45 8.76
N VAL A 189 -24.15 11.06 7.48
CA VAL A 189 -25.09 11.47 6.43
C VAL A 189 -26.15 10.40 6.17
N PHE A 190 -25.72 9.13 6.12
CA PHE A 190 -26.57 8.01 5.69
C PHE A 190 -26.84 6.98 6.80
N GLY A 191 -26.28 7.17 8.00
CA GLY A 191 -26.15 6.11 8.99
C GLY A 191 -25.18 5.01 8.54
N TYR A 192 -24.85 4.07 9.42
CA TYR A 192 -23.91 2.99 9.11
C TYR A 192 -24.41 2.09 7.97
N MET A 193 -25.66 1.65 8.02
CA MET A 193 -26.23 0.80 6.96
C MET A 193 -26.35 1.52 5.62
N GLY A 194 -26.70 2.81 5.62
CA GLY A 194 -26.74 3.60 4.40
C GLY A 194 -25.34 3.86 3.83
N ALA A 195 -24.34 4.15 4.68
CA ALA A 195 -22.94 4.32 4.27
C ALA A 195 -22.37 3.05 3.62
N ILE A 196 -22.65 1.86 4.19
CA ILE A 196 -22.30 0.57 3.60
C ILE A 196 -22.99 0.42 2.24
N SER A 197 -24.31 0.63 2.19
CA SER A 197 -25.11 0.43 0.97
C SER A 197 -24.64 1.33 -0.18
N VAL A 198 -24.46 2.63 0.06
CA VAL A 198 -23.97 3.59 -0.94
C VAL A 198 -22.58 3.21 -1.43
N SER A 199 -21.69 2.78 -0.53
CA SER A 199 -20.32 2.39 -0.88
C SER A 199 -20.30 1.10 -1.72
N LEU A 200 -21.10 0.09 -1.36
CA LEU A 200 -21.24 -1.15 -2.12
C LEU A 200 -21.86 -0.91 -3.51
N LEU A 201 -22.83 0.00 -3.62
CA LEU A 201 -23.37 0.45 -4.91
C LEU A 201 -22.31 1.16 -5.75
N GLY A 202 -21.46 1.98 -5.14
CA GLY A 202 -20.30 2.58 -5.79
C GLY A 202 -19.34 1.52 -6.36
N PHE A 203 -18.99 0.50 -5.56
CA PHE A 203 -18.15 -0.61 -6.03
C PHE A 203 -18.81 -1.42 -7.13
N LEU A 204 -20.13 -1.67 -7.04
CA LEU A 204 -20.89 -2.34 -8.09
C LEU A 204 -20.86 -1.54 -9.40
N GLY A 205 -21.03 -0.22 -9.33
CA GLY A 205 -20.89 0.67 -10.49
C GLY A 205 -19.52 0.56 -11.15
N ILE A 206 -18.45 0.59 -10.35
CA ILE A 206 -17.07 0.41 -10.84
C ILE A 206 -16.89 -1.00 -11.44
N TYR A 207 -17.40 -2.05 -10.79
CA TYR A 207 -17.34 -3.42 -11.29
C TYR A 207 -18.01 -3.56 -12.66
N ILE A 208 -19.21 -2.99 -12.82
CA ILE A 208 -19.94 -2.99 -14.09
C ILE A 208 -19.15 -2.25 -15.16
N PHE A 209 -18.61 -1.07 -14.85
CA PHE A 209 -17.74 -0.32 -15.76
C PHE A 209 -16.52 -1.14 -16.19
N THR A 210 -15.80 -1.73 -15.23
CA THR A 210 -14.63 -2.56 -15.46
C THR A 210 -14.95 -3.76 -16.35
N LYS A 211 -16.06 -4.46 -16.11
CA LYS A 211 -16.50 -5.59 -16.95
C LYS A 211 -16.90 -5.15 -18.36
N LYS A 212 -17.60 -4.02 -18.50
CA LYS A 212 -17.93 -3.43 -19.80
C LYS A 212 -16.66 -3.05 -20.58
N TYR A 213 -15.67 -2.47 -19.91
CA TYR A 213 -14.38 -2.10 -20.51
C TYR A 213 -13.60 -3.34 -20.96
N GLU A 214 -13.48 -4.37 -20.12
CA GLU A 214 -12.86 -5.65 -20.50
C GLU A 214 -13.54 -6.27 -21.73
N ASN A 215 -14.88 -6.33 -21.74
CA ASN A 215 -15.64 -6.86 -22.88
C ASN A 215 -15.46 -6.02 -24.15
N LYS A 216 -15.32 -4.69 -24.03
CA LYS A 216 -14.96 -3.82 -25.16
C LYS A 216 -13.58 -4.20 -25.71
N ARG A 217 -12.57 -4.32 -24.84
CA ARG A 217 -11.19 -4.70 -25.24
C ARG A 217 -11.11 -6.07 -25.90
N LYS A 218 -11.91 -7.04 -25.43
CA LYS A 218 -12.06 -8.37 -26.06
C LYS A 218 -12.66 -8.26 -27.46
N ARG A 219 -13.75 -7.49 -27.64
CA ARG A 219 -14.37 -7.27 -28.96
C ARG A 219 -13.43 -6.55 -29.94
N GLU A 220 -12.59 -5.65 -29.44
CA GLU A 220 -11.60 -4.92 -30.24
C GLU A 220 -10.30 -5.72 -30.48
N ASN A 221 -10.18 -6.97 -30.00
CA ASN A 221 -8.97 -7.78 -30.07
C ASN A 221 -7.71 -7.11 -29.46
N THR A 222 -7.91 -6.24 -28.49
CA THR A 222 -6.83 -5.52 -27.77
C THR A 222 -6.65 -6.01 -26.33
N TYR A 223 -7.34 -7.10 -25.97
CA TYR A 223 -7.22 -7.78 -24.70
C TYR A 223 -5.99 -8.70 -24.69
N ILE A 224 -5.13 -8.55 -23.69
CA ILE A 224 -3.96 -9.42 -23.49
C ILE A 224 -4.20 -10.24 -22.21
N PRO A 225 -4.26 -11.59 -22.30
CA PRO A 225 -4.53 -12.45 -21.15
C PRO A 225 -3.39 -12.40 -20.12
N LEU A 226 -3.74 -12.68 -18.86
CA LEU A 226 -2.75 -12.82 -17.80
C LEU A 226 -2.11 -14.21 -17.88
N GLU A 227 -0.81 -14.26 -18.12
CA GLU A 227 -0.02 -15.49 -18.11
C GLU A 227 0.93 -15.48 -16.92
N TYR A 228 1.05 -16.64 -16.26
CA TYR A 228 2.00 -16.87 -15.18
C TYR A 228 3.15 -17.74 -15.69
N ASP A 229 4.34 -17.50 -15.15
CA ASP A 229 5.51 -18.34 -15.42
C ASP A 229 5.19 -19.82 -15.13
N SER A 230 5.70 -20.74 -15.94
CA SER A 230 5.40 -22.18 -15.82
C SER A 230 5.67 -22.75 -14.43
N TRP A 231 6.71 -22.26 -13.74
CA TRP A 231 7.05 -22.69 -12.39
C TRP A 231 6.06 -22.25 -11.31
N GLN A 232 5.18 -21.27 -11.59
CA GLN A 232 4.17 -20.77 -10.66
C GLN A 232 2.81 -21.45 -10.84
N GLN A 233 2.65 -22.25 -11.89
CA GLN A 233 1.41 -22.95 -12.21
C GLN A 233 1.17 -24.11 -11.24
N GLU A 234 -0.08 -24.59 -11.20
CA GLU A 234 -0.45 -25.74 -10.39
C GLU A 234 0.22 -27.02 -10.91
N LEU A 235 0.72 -27.86 -10.00
CA LEU A 235 1.19 -29.19 -10.36
C LEU A 235 -0.02 -30.13 -10.56
N PRO A 236 0.10 -31.17 -11.40
CA PRO A 236 -0.94 -32.19 -11.55
C PRO A 236 -1.32 -32.79 -10.18
N GLU A 237 -2.62 -32.97 -9.94
CA GLU A 237 -3.10 -33.58 -8.70
C GLU A 237 -2.69 -35.06 -8.64
N THR A 238 -2.17 -35.48 -7.48
CA THR A 238 -1.82 -36.87 -7.19
C THR A 238 -2.98 -37.56 -6.47
N ASN A 239 -3.24 -38.83 -6.80
CA ASN A 239 -4.35 -39.60 -6.21
C ASN A 239 -4.24 -39.81 -4.68
N GLU A 240 -3.04 -39.69 -4.11
CA GLU A 240 -2.82 -39.78 -2.66
C GLU A 240 -2.32 -38.45 -2.08
N TYR A 241 -3.00 -37.95 -1.04
CA TYR A 241 -2.57 -36.75 -0.31
C TYR A 241 -1.51 -37.10 0.75
N LYS A 242 -0.38 -36.38 0.72
CA LYS A 242 0.65 -36.40 1.78
C LYS A 242 0.94 -34.97 2.23
N PHE A 243 0.89 -34.72 3.54
CA PHE A 243 1.12 -33.38 4.10
C PHE A 243 2.56 -32.89 3.86
N PHE A 244 3.56 -33.69 4.23
CA PHE A 244 4.97 -33.39 3.93
C PHE A 244 5.35 -33.94 2.55
N SER A 245 4.95 -33.23 1.51
CA SER A 245 5.18 -33.61 0.11
C SER A 245 5.67 -32.43 -0.73
N LYS A 246 6.19 -32.74 -1.92
CA LYS A 246 6.63 -31.71 -2.88
C LYS A 246 5.44 -30.90 -3.37
N GLU A 247 4.28 -31.54 -3.51
CA GLU A 247 3.02 -30.98 -3.96
C GLU A 247 2.50 -29.97 -2.93
N THR A 248 2.50 -30.35 -1.65
CA THR A 248 2.12 -29.45 -0.56
C THR A 248 3.09 -28.27 -0.44
N TYR A 249 4.41 -28.53 -0.52
CA TYR A 249 5.41 -27.46 -0.54
C TYR A 249 5.18 -26.50 -1.71
N HIS A 250 4.93 -27.04 -2.90
CA HIS A 250 4.66 -26.26 -4.10
C HIS A 250 3.43 -25.39 -3.92
N LYS A 251 2.33 -25.94 -3.38
CA LYS A 251 1.08 -25.22 -3.15
C LYS A 251 1.24 -24.02 -2.23
N PHE A 252 2.05 -24.14 -1.18
CA PHE A 252 2.26 -23.05 -0.21
C PHE A 252 3.37 -22.07 -0.63
N PHE A 253 4.51 -22.58 -1.10
CA PHE A 253 5.75 -21.79 -1.25
C PHE A 253 6.17 -21.54 -2.70
N VAL A 254 5.47 -22.07 -3.71
CA VAL A 254 5.85 -21.90 -5.12
C VAL A 254 4.69 -21.39 -5.96
N LYS A 255 3.54 -22.09 -5.93
CA LYS A 255 2.31 -21.77 -6.66
C LYS A 255 1.89 -20.32 -6.43
N ARG A 256 1.47 -19.66 -7.50
CA ARG A 256 0.87 -18.32 -7.42
C ARG A 256 -0.45 -18.38 -6.67
N TRP A 257 -0.63 -17.51 -5.67
CA TRP A 257 -1.91 -17.39 -4.99
C TRP A 257 -2.87 -16.55 -5.83
N SER A 258 -4.14 -16.92 -5.81
CA SER A 258 -5.18 -16.17 -6.51
C SER A 258 -5.28 -14.75 -5.93
N PHE A 259 -5.73 -13.79 -6.74
CA PHE A 259 -5.95 -12.43 -6.22
C PHE A 259 -7.01 -12.40 -5.11
N TYR A 260 -8.00 -13.29 -5.13
CA TYR A 260 -9.02 -13.37 -4.08
C TYR A 260 -8.45 -13.91 -2.77
N THR A 261 -7.55 -14.91 -2.82
CA THR A 261 -6.80 -15.36 -1.65
C THR A 261 -5.98 -14.21 -1.06
N GLY A 262 -5.29 -13.44 -1.92
CA GLY A 262 -4.59 -12.22 -1.52
C GLY A 262 -5.52 -11.20 -0.87
N ALA A 263 -6.70 -10.95 -1.45
CA ALA A 263 -7.70 -10.03 -0.91
C ALA A 263 -8.17 -10.43 0.48
N VAL A 264 -8.57 -11.69 0.70
CA VAL A 264 -9.04 -12.14 2.02
C VAL A 264 -7.94 -12.00 3.07
N LEU A 265 -6.72 -12.45 2.76
CA LEU A 265 -5.62 -12.40 3.72
C LEU A 265 -5.16 -10.98 4.01
N LEU A 266 -5.16 -10.09 3.02
CA LEU A 266 -4.87 -8.67 3.21
C LEU A 266 -5.97 -7.95 3.99
N MET A 267 -7.25 -8.31 3.81
CA MET A 267 -8.34 -7.83 4.67
C MET A 267 -8.07 -8.24 6.12
N ILE A 268 -7.80 -9.52 6.38
CA ILE A 268 -7.52 -9.99 7.74
C ILE A 268 -6.34 -9.22 8.35
N MET A 269 -5.25 -9.01 7.60
CA MET A 269 -4.12 -8.21 8.06
C MET A 269 -4.47 -6.74 8.30
N PHE A 270 -5.29 -6.14 7.45
CA PHE A 270 -5.78 -4.78 7.64
C PHE A 270 -6.57 -4.64 8.94
N GLU A 271 -7.51 -5.56 9.20
CA GLU A 271 -8.35 -5.55 10.40
C GLU A 271 -7.55 -5.90 11.67
N VAL A 272 -6.60 -6.83 11.60
CA VAL A 272 -5.68 -7.12 12.71
C VAL A 272 -4.87 -5.88 13.07
N ILE A 273 -4.36 -5.13 12.08
CA ILE A 273 -3.63 -3.88 12.34
C ILE A 273 -4.56 -2.85 12.98
N LEU A 274 -5.79 -2.70 12.47
CA LEU A 274 -6.78 -1.77 13.00
C LEU A 274 -7.07 -2.07 14.48
N LEU A 275 -7.41 -3.31 14.80
CA LEU A 275 -7.79 -3.74 16.15
C LEU A 275 -6.63 -3.67 17.14
N THR A 276 -5.41 -4.01 16.72
CA THR A 276 -4.25 -4.04 17.61
C THR A 276 -3.60 -2.67 17.81
N THR A 277 -3.77 -1.74 16.87
CA THR A 277 -3.09 -0.43 16.91
C THR A 277 -4.03 0.76 17.07
N GLY A 278 -5.33 0.57 16.87
CA GLY A 278 -6.34 1.63 16.83
C GLY A 278 -6.25 2.54 15.59
N LYS A 279 -5.36 2.21 14.65
CA LYS A 279 -5.04 2.99 13.45
C LYS A 279 -5.00 2.07 12.23
N ASN A 280 -5.33 2.63 11.07
CA ASN A 280 -5.20 1.91 9.81
C ASN A 280 -3.73 1.68 9.42
N TRP A 281 -3.52 0.69 8.57
CA TRP A 281 -2.23 0.48 7.91
C TRP A 281 -1.82 1.73 7.11
N GLY A 282 -0.59 2.20 7.31
CA GLY A 282 0.04 3.26 6.54
C GLY A 282 1.51 2.96 6.28
N VAL A 283 2.06 3.54 5.22
CA VAL A 283 3.45 3.32 4.76
C VAL A 283 4.22 4.64 4.62
N THR A 284 3.58 5.67 4.05
CA THR A 284 4.28 6.87 3.57
C THR A 284 4.66 7.88 4.66
N SER A 285 3.95 7.91 5.79
CA SER A 285 4.35 8.79 6.90
C SER A 285 5.72 8.40 7.47
N THR A 286 6.02 7.10 7.50
CA THR A 286 7.34 6.58 7.87
C THR A 286 8.42 6.97 6.86
N PHE A 287 8.09 7.13 5.57
CA PHE A 287 9.07 7.62 4.59
C PHE A 287 9.51 9.05 4.85
N VAL A 288 8.66 9.88 5.46
CA VAL A 288 9.04 11.22 5.91
C VAL A 288 10.08 11.15 7.02
N GLU A 289 9.89 10.24 7.98
CA GLU A 289 10.84 10.00 9.09
C GLU A 289 12.16 9.40 8.57
N TRP A 290 12.10 8.48 7.60
CA TRP A 290 13.28 7.95 6.92
C TRP A 290 14.06 9.05 6.21
N GLY A 291 13.36 9.99 5.59
CA GLY A 291 13.97 11.15 4.96
C GLY A 291 14.67 12.02 5.99
N ALA A 292 13.99 12.34 7.09
CA ALA A 292 14.58 13.14 8.17
C ALA A 292 15.88 12.51 8.68
N TRP A 293 15.86 11.22 9.03
CA TRP A 293 17.07 10.52 9.48
C TRP A 293 18.17 10.49 8.41
N LEU A 294 17.82 10.15 7.16
CA LEU A 294 18.79 10.07 6.07
C LEU A 294 19.47 11.42 5.83
N TYR A 295 18.71 12.47 5.59
CA TYR A 295 19.27 13.77 5.22
C TYR A 295 19.91 14.51 6.40
N GLN A 296 19.42 14.30 7.63
CA GLN A 296 20.09 14.82 8.83
C GLN A 296 21.41 14.09 9.09
N SER A 297 21.48 12.77 8.88
CA SER A 297 22.75 12.02 9.02
C SER A 297 23.82 12.45 8.02
N LEU A 298 23.40 12.99 6.86
CA LEU A 298 24.28 13.55 5.84
C LEU A 298 24.63 15.04 6.08
N GLY A 299 24.07 15.67 7.11
CA GLY A 299 24.26 17.10 7.38
C GLY A 299 23.60 18.03 6.34
N ILE A 300 22.66 17.52 5.53
CA ILE A 300 22.03 18.29 4.45
C ILE A 300 20.85 19.12 4.96
N VAL A 301 20.11 18.61 5.95
CA VAL A 301 18.95 19.30 6.55
C VAL A 301 18.91 19.15 8.06
N ASP A 302 18.32 20.13 8.72
CA ASP A 302 17.88 20.01 10.11
C ASP A 302 16.35 20.16 10.19
N VAL A 303 15.68 19.06 10.57
CA VAL A 303 14.23 19.00 10.70
C VAL A 303 13.71 19.51 12.05
N SER A 304 14.61 19.82 13.01
CA SER A 304 14.23 20.22 14.38
C SER A 304 13.31 21.44 14.42
N ASN A 305 13.51 22.37 13.49
CA ASN A 305 12.76 23.63 13.39
C ASN A 305 11.57 23.55 12.44
N TRP A 306 11.29 22.38 11.85
CA TRP A 306 10.22 22.25 10.86
C TRP A 306 8.88 22.04 11.57
N PRO A 307 7.84 22.83 11.25
CA PRO A 307 6.53 22.70 11.90
C PRO A 307 5.95 21.28 11.87
N TYR A 308 6.19 20.54 10.77
CA TYR A 308 5.74 19.16 10.60
C TYR A 308 6.33 18.19 11.63
N PHE A 309 7.54 18.44 12.14
CA PHE A 309 8.23 17.54 13.07
C PHE A 309 8.09 17.94 14.53
N SER A 310 7.47 19.09 14.82
CA SER A 310 7.30 19.60 16.20
C SER A 310 6.69 18.57 17.17
N ASP A 311 5.68 17.81 16.74
CA ASP A 311 5.04 16.73 17.52
C ASP A 311 5.71 15.36 17.34
N LYS A 312 6.74 15.26 16.50
CA LYS A 312 7.42 14.01 16.09
C LYS A 312 8.86 13.92 16.52
N MET A 313 9.44 14.98 17.10
CA MET A 313 10.86 14.98 17.52
C MET A 313 11.18 13.86 18.51
N LYS A 314 10.23 13.45 19.36
CA LYS A 314 10.42 12.26 20.22
C LYS A 314 10.68 10.99 19.40
N THR A 315 9.96 10.79 18.30
CA THR A 315 10.16 9.66 17.39
C THR A 315 11.50 9.80 16.66
N ILE A 316 11.81 10.99 16.15
CA ILE A 316 13.08 11.24 15.45
C ILE A 316 14.28 10.95 16.36
N ASN A 317 14.24 11.43 17.60
CA ASN A 317 15.32 11.21 18.57
C ASN A 317 15.39 9.76 19.07
N ALA A 318 14.28 9.02 19.08
CA ALA A 318 14.28 7.59 19.42
C ALA A 318 15.00 6.73 18.36
N GLY A 319 15.08 7.22 17.13
CA GLY A 319 15.81 6.60 16.03
C GLY A 319 15.05 5.48 15.31
N PHE A 320 15.57 5.12 14.14
CA PHE A 320 14.94 4.25 13.15
C PHE A 320 14.46 2.90 13.70
N ILE A 321 15.27 2.21 14.49
CA ILE A 321 14.95 0.85 14.97
C ILE A 321 13.86 0.84 16.06
N ASN A 322 13.59 1.99 16.66
CA ASN A 322 12.58 2.14 17.72
C ASN A 322 11.28 2.74 17.18
N ASP A 323 11.18 2.97 15.87
CA ASP A 323 9.94 3.39 15.22
C ASP A 323 9.13 2.16 14.75
N PRO A 324 7.89 1.97 15.25
CA PRO A 324 7.01 0.90 14.79
C PRO A 324 6.74 0.95 13.27
N GLY A 325 6.58 2.15 12.69
CA GLY A 325 6.35 2.29 11.26
C GLY A 325 7.48 1.68 10.42
N SER A 326 8.71 1.96 10.82
CA SER A 326 9.95 1.46 10.23
C SER A 326 10.05 -0.06 10.37
N MET A 327 9.71 -0.60 11.54
CA MET A 327 9.63 -2.06 11.74
C MET A 327 8.66 -2.72 10.76
N ARG A 328 7.47 -2.14 10.54
CA ARG A 328 6.51 -2.68 9.58
C ARG A 328 7.01 -2.57 8.14
N ASN A 329 7.55 -1.43 7.73
CA ASN A 329 8.04 -1.24 6.36
C ASN A 329 9.24 -2.15 6.05
N LEU A 330 10.17 -2.33 6.99
CA LEU A 330 11.23 -3.33 6.89
C LEU A 330 10.68 -4.76 6.81
N GLY A 331 9.69 -5.06 7.66
CA GLY A 331 8.97 -6.34 7.59
C GLY A 331 8.39 -6.59 6.21
N ILE A 332 7.78 -5.59 5.56
CA ILE A 332 7.24 -5.73 4.19
C ILE A 332 8.35 -6.07 3.20
N ILE A 333 9.48 -5.37 3.23
CA ILE A 333 10.62 -5.65 2.35
C ILE A 333 11.15 -7.08 2.58
N ILE A 334 11.39 -7.46 3.84
CA ILE A 334 11.98 -8.75 4.18
C ILE A 334 10.99 -9.90 3.92
N GLY A 335 9.70 -9.71 4.19
CA GLY A 335 8.65 -10.67 3.87
C GLY A 335 8.53 -10.93 2.37
N ALA A 336 8.64 -9.86 1.57
CA ALA A 336 8.69 -9.96 0.12
C ALA A 336 9.98 -10.61 -0.40
N LEU A 337 11.09 -10.53 0.32
CA LEU A 337 12.33 -11.26 0.02
C LEU A 337 12.22 -12.76 0.35
N ILE A 338 11.62 -13.11 1.49
CA ILE A 338 11.46 -14.51 1.94
C ILE A 338 10.67 -15.34 0.91
N SER A 339 9.61 -14.76 0.34
CA SER A 339 8.70 -15.49 -0.56
C SER A 339 9.39 -16.11 -1.81
N PRO A 340 10.13 -15.36 -2.65
CA PRO A 340 10.86 -15.92 -3.78
C PRO A 340 12.08 -16.77 -3.37
N LEU A 341 12.68 -16.52 -2.20
CA LEU A 341 13.73 -17.39 -1.66
C LEU A 341 13.21 -18.78 -1.32
N LEU A 342 12.06 -18.87 -0.64
CA LEU A 342 11.39 -20.14 -0.35
C LEU A 342 10.89 -20.82 -1.64
N ALA A 343 10.57 -20.07 -2.69
CA ALA A 343 10.32 -20.66 -4.00
C ALA A 343 11.60 -21.20 -4.68
N GLY A 344 12.78 -20.73 -4.26
CA GLY A 344 14.05 -21.01 -4.93
C GLY A 344 14.17 -20.36 -6.32
N HIS A 345 13.51 -19.20 -6.49
CA HIS A 345 13.40 -18.41 -7.72
C HIS A 345 13.70 -16.92 -7.49
N PHE A 346 14.55 -16.59 -6.51
CA PHE A 346 15.02 -15.22 -6.31
C PHE A 346 16.07 -14.83 -7.36
N SER A 347 15.95 -13.63 -7.91
CA SER A 347 16.91 -13.05 -8.84
C SER A 347 16.94 -11.54 -8.67
N PHE A 348 18.12 -10.94 -8.63
CA PHE A 348 18.26 -9.49 -8.56
C PHE A 348 18.24 -8.89 -9.98
N LYS A 349 17.17 -8.15 -10.32
CA LYS A 349 16.97 -7.62 -11.67
C LYS A 349 17.60 -6.24 -11.82
N ARG A 350 18.46 -6.10 -12.84
CA ARG A 350 19.19 -4.88 -13.22
C ARG A 350 19.08 -4.72 -14.75
N GLY A 351 19.51 -3.57 -15.27
CA GLY A 351 19.61 -3.34 -16.72
C GLY A 351 18.76 -2.15 -17.19
N PHE A 352 18.92 -1.00 -16.55
CA PHE A 352 18.16 0.21 -16.86
C PHE A 352 19.03 1.20 -17.62
N LYS A 353 18.43 1.93 -18.56
CA LYS A 353 19.08 3.07 -19.21
C LYS A 353 19.02 4.28 -18.28
N LEU A 354 19.90 5.26 -18.47
CA LEU A 354 19.87 6.51 -17.68
C LEU A 354 18.49 7.19 -17.73
N ARG A 355 17.82 7.12 -18.88
CA ARG A 355 16.44 7.59 -19.04
C ARG A 355 15.47 6.94 -18.06
N ASP A 356 15.52 5.61 -17.93
CA ASP A 356 14.64 4.87 -17.03
C ASP A 356 14.88 5.30 -15.58
N ILE A 357 16.14 5.48 -15.18
CA ILE A 357 16.54 5.98 -13.85
C ILE A 357 15.94 7.36 -13.55
N ILE A 358 15.98 8.28 -14.52
CA ILE A 358 15.39 9.62 -14.36
C ILE A 358 13.87 9.52 -14.13
N PHE A 359 13.17 8.70 -14.90
CA PHE A 359 11.73 8.53 -14.72
C PHE A 359 11.37 7.80 -13.43
N TYR A 360 12.18 6.83 -12.97
CA TYR A 360 12.03 6.22 -11.66
C TYR A 360 12.20 7.23 -10.53
N ALA A 361 13.20 8.12 -10.65
CA ALA A 361 13.44 9.18 -9.68
C ALA A 361 12.28 10.19 -9.65
N LEU A 362 11.83 10.66 -10.81
CA LEU A 362 10.64 11.52 -10.91
C LEU A 362 9.39 10.82 -10.37
N GLY A 363 9.23 9.53 -10.66
CA GLY A 363 8.16 8.70 -10.13
C GLY A 363 8.15 8.68 -8.60
N GLY A 364 9.31 8.42 -7.98
CA GLY A 364 9.49 8.49 -6.53
C GLY A 364 9.13 9.86 -5.96
N ILE A 365 9.70 10.94 -6.51
CA ILE A 365 9.43 12.32 -6.04
C ILE A 365 7.91 12.63 -6.10
N PHE A 366 7.26 12.33 -7.22
CA PHE A 366 5.83 12.57 -7.41
C PHE A 366 4.96 11.75 -6.45
N MET A 367 5.31 10.49 -6.21
CA MET A 367 4.63 9.67 -5.21
C MET A 367 4.81 10.25 -3.80
N GLY A 368 6.02 10.68 -3.44
CA GLY A 368 6.32 11.25 -2.12
C GLY A 368 5.56 12.54 -1.85
N TYR A 369 5.70 13.49 -2.76
CA TYR A 369 5.07 14.79 -2.65
C TYR A 369 3.54 14.68 -2.73
N GLY A 370 3.05 13.94 -3.72
CA GLY A 370 1.61 13.70 -3.91
C GLY A 370 0.97 13.01 -2.72
N ALA A 371 1.68 12.10 -2.04
CA ALA A 371 1.16 11.43 -0.85
C ALA A 371 0.99 12.36 0.35
N ARG A 372 1.71 13.48 0.43
CA ARG A 372 1.52 14.48 1.48
C ARG A 372 0.32 15.37 1.18
N LEU A 373 0.20 15.85 -0.07
CA LEU A 373 -0.94 16.64 -0.51
C LEU A 373 -2.27 15.88 -0.39
N ALA A 374 -2.27 14.59 -0.73
CA ALA A 374 -3.46 13.74 -0.65
C ALA A 374 -3.70 13.12 0.73
N SER A 375 -2.92 13.49 1.75
CA SER A 375 -2.99 12.91 3.10
C SER A 375 -2.81 11.38 3.15
N GLY A 376 -2.19 10.78 2.13
CA GLY A 376 -1.89 9.36 2.08
C GLY A 376 -1.54 8.83 0.68
N CYS A 377 -1.22 7.54 0.62
CA CYS A 377 -1.03 6.78 -0.62
C CYS A 377 -2.24 5.88 -0.91
N ASN A 378 -2.12 4.93 -1.84
CA ASN A 378 -3.18 3.95 -2.13
C ASN A 378 -3.63 3.13 -0.90
N ILE A 379 -2.76 2.92 0.08
CA ILE A 379 -3.18 2.29 1.35
C ILE A 379 -3.94 3.28 2.22
N GLY A 380 -3.38 4.48 2.47
CA GLY A 380 -3.97 5.45 3.40
C GLY A 380 -5.13 6.24 2.82
N ALA A 381 -4.88 6.99 1.74
CA ALA A 381 -5.83 7.91 1.13
C ALA A 381 -6.91 7.21 0.28
N LEU A 382 -6.69 5.94 -0.12
CA LEU A 382 -7.69 5.16 -0.86
C LEU A 382 -8.28 4.04 0.00
N TYR A 383 -7.52 2.99 0.27
CA TYR A 383 -8.04 1.78 0.92
C TYR A 383 -8.55 2.02 2.34
N ALA A 384 -7.70 2.54 3.22
CA ALA A 384 -8.06 2.86 4.59
C ALA A 384 -9.17 3.92 4.66
N ALA A 385 -9.09 4.98 3.85
CA ALA A 385 -10.11 6.02 3.81
C ALA A 385 -11.49 5.49 3.40
N ILE A 386 -11.58 4.69 2.33
CA ILE A 386 -12.85 4.10 1.89
C ILE A 386 -13.37 3.09 2.91
N SER A 387 -12.52 2.19 3.42
CA SER A 387 -12.94 1.19 4.43
C SER A 387 -13.40 1.87 5.73
N SER A 388 -12.78 3.00 6.09
CA SER A 388 -13.18 3.85 7.22
C SER A 388 -14.36 4.78 6.91
N MET A 389 -15.06 4.55 5.78
CA MET A 389 -16.24 5.31 5.33
C MET A 389 -16.00 6.83 5.20
N SER A 390 -14.79 7.22 4.78
CA SER A 390 -14.45 8.60 4.44
C SER A 390 -14.78 8.94 3.00
N LEU A 391 -15.41 10.10 2.76
CA LEU A 391 -15.62 10.63 1.42
C LEU A 391 -14.29 10.93 0.68
N SER A 392 -13.23 11.25 1.41
CA SER A 392 -11.92 11.57 0.82
C SER A 392 -11.37 10.46 -0.06
N GLY A 393 -11.62 9.19 0.31
CA GLY A 393 -11.19 8.05 -0.49
C GLY A 393 -11.90 7.97 -1.84
N TRP A 394 -13.19 8.31 -1.87
CA TRP A 394 -13.99 8.37 -3.10
C TRP A 394 -13.57 9.53 -4.03
N VAL A 395 -13.04 10.62 -3.48
CA VAL A 395 -12.48 11.74 -4.26
C VAL A 395 -11.05 11.42 -4.76
N PHE A 396 -10.27 10.74 -3.94
CA PHE A 396 -8.92 10.33 -4.28
C PHE A 396 -8.89 9.26 -5.38
N LEU A 397 -9.83 8.30 -5.38
CA LEU A 397 -9.91 7.23 -6.38
C LEU A 397 -9.91 7.69 -7.85
N PRO A 398 -10.82 8.59 -8.31
CA PRO A 398 -10.81 9.07 -9.68
C PRO A 398 -9.56 9.90 -9.99
N SER A 399 -9.09 10.71 -9.04
CA SER A 399 -7.88 11.54 -9.18
C SER A 399 -6.64 10.67 -9.40
N LEU A 400 -6.47 9.63 -8.59
CA LEU A 400 -5.43 8.62 -8.71
C LEU A 400 -5.52 7.86 -10.04
N THR A 401 -6.73 7.49 -10.45
CA THR A 401 -6.96 6.75 -11.70
C THR A 401 -6.59 7.60 -12.91
N LEU A 402 -6.99 8.87 -12.92
CA LEU A 402 -6.63 9.84 -13.96
C LEU A 402 -5.10 10.01 -14.05
N GLY A 403 -4.44 10.23 -12.90
CA GLY A 403 -2.99 10.30 -12.84
C GLY A 403 -2.31 9.03 -13.36
N GLY A 404 -2.85 7.85 -13.02
CA GLY A 404 -2.37 6.58 -13.52
C GLY A 404 -2.50 6.43 -15.04
N ILE A 405 -3.63 6.84 -15.63
CA ILE A 405 -3.81 6.82 -17.09
C ILE A 405 -2.79 7.73 -17.78
N ILE A 406 -2.59 8.94 -17.24
CA ILE A 406 -1.57 9.88 -17.75
C ILE A 406 -0.18 9.24 -17.66
N GLY A 407 0.18 8.66 -16.52
CA GLY A 407 1.47 8.00 -16.31
C GLY A 407 1.72 6.84 -17.28
N VAL A 408 0.72 5.98 -17.54
CA VAL A 408 0.85 4.89 -18.54
C VAL A 408 1.10 5.45 -19.94
N ASN A 409 0.42 6.53 -20.31
CA ASN A 409 0.61 7.16 -21.62
C ASN A 409 2.01 7.78 -21.74
N LEU A 410 2.56 8.37 -20.67
CA LEU A 410 3.93 8.88 -20.66
C LEU A 410 4.95 7.75 -20.84
N ILE A 411 4.77 6.61 -20.16
CA ILE A 411 5.64 5.44 -20.30
C ILE A 411 5.67 4.94 -21.74
N LYS A 412 4.50 4.82 -22.38
CA LYS A 412 4.40 4.42 -23.78
C LYS A 412 5.08 5.44 -24.70
N LYS A 413 4.83 6.74 -24.49
CA LYS A 413 5.40 7.82 -25.31
C LYS A 413 6.92 7.88 -25.24
N PHE A 414 7.50 7.67 -24.07
CA PHE A 414 8.95 7.75 -23.85
C PHE A 414 9.66 6.39 -23.90
N ASN A 415 8.93 5.31 -24.19
CA ASN A 415 9.43 3.94 -24.27
C ASN A 415 10.27 3.56 -23.04
N ILE A 416 9.71 3.82 -21.85
CA ILE A 416 10.36 3.54 -20.57
C ILE A 416 10.20 2.06 -20.25
N ASN A 417 11.28 1.41 -19.86
CA ASN A 417 11.19 0.05 -19.32
C ASN A 417 10.59 0.15 -17.92
N SER A 418 9.30 -0.12 -17.73
CA SER A 418 8.62 -0.06 -16.41
C SER A 418 7.89 -1.34 -16.06
#